data_AF-A0A7G6YG04-F1
#
_entry.id   AF-A0A7G6YG04-F1
#
_cell.length_a   1.000
_cell.length_b   1.000
_cell.length_c   1.000
_cell.angle_alpha   90.00
_cell.angle_beta   90.00
_cell.angle_gamma   90.00
#
_symmetry.space_group_name_H-M   'P 1'
#
loop_
_entity.id
_entity.type
_entity.pdbx_description
1 polymer ?
#
loop_
_entity_poly.entity_id
_entity_poly.type
_entity_poly.pdbx_seq_one_letter_code
_entity_poly.pdbx_strand_id
1 'polypeptide(L)'
;MTLTAAEIDRLPHVPISTFKSNPAHYLKSGAAVTTHGRVSAAFIPVSDDTDQKSDTALEAAKARLRLLARLADDEVVTEELERLTASRDTDMVGEPR
;
A
#
# COMPACT_ATOMS: atom_id res chain seq x y z
N MET A 1 7.93 -1.02 2.42
CA MET A 1 7.62 -0.78 3.84
C MET A 1 8.51 -1.68 4.67
N THR A 2 9.48 -1.13 5.41
CA THR A 2 10.30 -1.90 6.35
C THR A 2 9.53 -2.04 7.65
N LEU A 3 9.09 -3.26 7.95
CA LEU A 3 8.43 -3.53 9.23
C LEU A 3 9.39 -3.36 10.39
N THR A 4 8.96 -2.61 11.40
CA THR A 4 9.72 -2.44 12.62
C THR A 4 9.40 -3.57 13.61
N ALA A 5 10.37 -3.97 14.43
CA ALA A 5 10.15 -4.98 15.47
C ALA A 5 9.00 -4.62 16.43
N ALA A 6 8.78 -3.32 16.66
CA ALA A 6 7.70 -2.80 17.49
C ALA A 6 6.30 -3.02 16.89
N GLU A 7 6.18 -3.14 15.57
CA GLU A 7 4.91 -3.46 14.90
C GLU A 7 4.59 -4.94 15.00
N ILE A 8 5.61 -5.81 15.01
CA ILE A 8 5.47 -7.25 15.16
C ILE A 8 5.00 -7.61 16.58
N ASP A 9 5.55 -6.97 17.61
CA ASP A 9 5.18 -7.21 19.02
C ASP A 9 3.73 -6.79 19.36
N ARG A 10 3.09 -5.98 18.52
CA ARG A 10 1.67 -5.61 18.67
C ARG A 10 0.72 -6.65 18.09
N LEU A 11 1.22 -7.59 17.28
CA LEU A 11 0.42 -8.64 16.69
C LEU A 11 0.22 -9.79 17.69
N PRO A 12 -0.90 -10.53 17.63
CA PRO A 12 -1.07 -11.71 18.45
C PRO A 12 -0.01 -12.75 18.11
N HIS A 13 0.71 -13.24 19.12
CA HIS A 13 1.70 -14.31 18.97
C HIS A 13 0.99 -15.66 18.94
N VAL A 14 1.09 -16.36 17.81
CA VAL A 14 0.34 -17.59 17.56
C VAL A 14 1.32 -18.72 17.22
N PRO A 15 1.23 -19.89 17.86
CA PRO A 15 2.01 -21.07 17.45
C PRO A 15 1.71 -21.49 16.01
N ILE A 16 2.72 -21.94 15.27
CA ILE A 16 2.55 -22.37 13.88
C ILE A 16 1.51 -23.48 13.69
N SER A 17 1.33 -24.36 14.69
CA SER A 17 0.28 -25.39 14.68
C SER A 17 -1.14 -24.78 14.69
N THR A 18 -1.36 -23.77 15.53
CA THR A 18 -2.63 -23.05 15.65
C THR A 18 -2.89 -22.14 14.46
N PHE A 19 -1.84 -21.54 13.88
CA PHE A 19 -1.99 -20.72 12.69
C PHE A 19 -2.38 -21.58 11.46
N LYS A 20 -1.76 -22.75 11.31
CA LYS A 20 -2.05 -23.67 10.19
C LYS A 20 -3.45 -24.28 10.24
N SER A 21 -4.03 -24.46 11.43
CA SER A 21 -5.37 -25.04 11.55
C SER A 21 -6.48 -24.09 11.08
N ASN A 22 -6.28 -22.77 11.25
CA ASN A 22 -7.25 -21.77 10.79
C ASN A 22 -6.57 -20.43 10.46
N PRO A 23 -5.95 -20.29 9.26
CA PRO A 23 -5.31 -19.06 8.85
C PRO A 23 -6.33 -17.94 8.58
N ALA A 24 -7.57 -18.28 8.19
CA ALA A 24 -8.61 -17.32 7.85
C ALA A 24 -9.01 -16.41 9.03
N HIS A 25 -8.88 -16.93 10.26
CA HIS A 25 -9.13 -16.17 11.48
C HIS A 25 -8.26 -14.92 11.62
N TYR A 26 -7.06 -14.91 11.03
CA TYR A 26 -6.08 -13.84 11.19
C TYR A 26 -6.02 -12.88 9.99
N LEU A 27 -6.92 -13.03 9.01
CA LEU A 27 -6.92 -12.20 7.80
C LEU A 27 -7.14 -10.71 8.07
N LYS A 28 -7.85 -10.36 9.15
CA LYS A 28 -8.14 -8.96 9.52
C LYS A 28 -7.22 -8.40 10.59
N SER A 29 -6.76 -9.25 11.52
CA SER A 29 -5.93 -8.82 12.65
C SER A 29 -4.44 -8.92 12.37
N GLY A 30 -4.03 -9.76 11.42
CA GLY A 30 -2.66 -10.25 11.33
C GLY A 30 -2.30 -11.20 12.47
N ALA A 31 -1.09 -11.75 12.41
CA ALA A 31 -0.51 -12.61 13.45
C ALA A 31 1.01 -12.68 13.37
N ALA A 32 1.68 -12.71 14.51
CA ALA A 32 3.09 -13.08 14.62
C ALA A 32 3.18 -14.60 14.84
N VAL A 33 3.58 -15.33 13.80
CA VAL A 33 3.68 -16.79 13.86
C VAL A 33 4.96 -17.20 14.55
N THR A 34 4.82 -18.03 15.58
CA THR A 34 5.91 -18.52 16.41
C THR A 34 6.18 -20.00 16.16
N THR A 35 7.46 -20.35 16.12
CA THR A 35 7.96 -21.72 15.99
C THR A 35 8.92 -21.95 17.16
N HIS A 36 8.64 -22.93 18.03
CA HIS A 36 9.39 -23.16 19.27
C HIS A 36 9.54 -21.91 20.16
N GLY A 37 8.48 -21.09 20.25
CA GLY A 37 8.47 -19.87 21.08
C GLY A 37 9.23 -18.67 20.50
N ARG A 38 9.80 -18.78 19.30
CA ARG A 38 10.44 -17.67 18.59
C ARG A 38 9.58 -17.22 17.42
N VAL A 39 9.51 -15.90 17.18
CA VAL A 39 8.82 -15.35 16.00
C VAL A 39 9.58 -15.79 14.75
N SER A 40 8.88 -16.51 13.86
CA SER A 40 9.44 -17.01 12.61
C SER A 40 8.91 -16.24 11.41
N ALA A 41 7.70 -15.69 11.49
CA ALA A 41 7.08 -14.91 10.43
C ALA A 41 6.03 -13.97 11.03
N ALA A 42 5.76 -12.86 10.35
CA ALA A 42 4.64 -11.97 10.66
C ALA A 42 3.72 -11.89 9.45
N PHE A 43 2.42 -12.09 9.69
CA PHE A 43 1.37 -11.94 8.70
C PHE A 43 0.62 -10.65 9.01
N ILE A 44 0.55 -9.77 8.01
CA ILE A 44 -0.04 -8.46 8.16
C ILE A 44 -1.15 -8.38 7.14
N PRO A 45 -2.35 -7.95 7.56
CA PRO A 45 -3.42 -7.67 6.62
C PRO A 45 -2.93 -6.57 5.68
N VAL A 46 -2.87 -6.87 4.39
CA VAL A 46 -2.81 -5.83 3.38
C VAL A 46 -4.21 -5.23 3.38
N SER A 47 -4.38 -4.08 4.00
CA SER A 47 -5.56 -3.27 3.74
C SER A 47 -5.52 -2.97 2.25
N ASP A 48 -6.54 -3.39 1.50
CA ASP A 48 -6.76 -2.81 0.17
C ASP A 48 -6.79 -1.29 0.40
N ASP A 49 -6.03 -0.55 -0.40
CA ASP A 49 -5.88 0.91 -0.32
C ASP A 49 -7.21 1.68 -0.49
N THR A 50 -8.36 1.00 -0.52
CA THR A 50 -9.69 1.59 -0.42
C THR A 50 -9.96 2.28 0.92
N ASP A 51 -9.20 1.94 1.98
CA ASP A 51 -9.21 2.65 3.27
C ASP A 51 -8.10 3.70 3.41
N GLN A 52 -7.36 4.02 2.33
CA GLN A 52 -6.67 5.31 2.31
C GLN A 52 -7.76 6.36 2.46
N LYS A 53 -7.87 6.95 3.67
CA LYS A 53 -8.48 8.26 3.88
C LYS A 53 -8.07 9.07 2.67
N SER A 54 -9.03 9.32 1.78
CA SER A 54 -8.73 10.00 0.53
C SER A 54 -7.94 11.22 0.90
N ASP A 55 -6.68 11.28 0.44
CA ASP A 55 -5.84 12.40 0.81
C ASP A 55 -6.57 13.63 0.27
N THR A 56 -7.16 14.41 1.19
CA THR A 56 -8.06 15.50 0.83
C THR A 56 -7.38 16.50 -0.09
N ALA A 57 -6.04 16.61 0.01
CA ALA A 57 -5.23 17.40 -0.91
C ALA A 57 -5.18 16.78 -2.31
N LEU A 58 -5.01 15.46 -2.42
CA LEU A 58 -5.01 14.73 -3.68
C LEU A 58 -6.38 14.77 -4.37
N GLU A 59 -7.48 14.58 -3.64
CA GLU A 59 -8.81 14.66 -4.22
C GLU A 59 -9.17 16.08 -4.65
N ALA A 60 -8.75 17.09 -3.88
CA ALA A 60 -8.88 18.49 -4.29
C ALA A 60 -8.05 18.79 -5.55
N ALA A 61 -6.83 18.25 -5.66
CA ALA A 61 -6.00 18.39 -6.86
C ALA A 61 -6.63 17.72 -8.08
N LYS A 62 -7.15 16.49 -7.94
CA LYS A 62 -7.87 15.78 -9.01
C LYS A 62 -9.11 16.55 -9.45
N ALA A 63 -9.89 17.12 -8.52
CA ALA A 63 -11.06 17.92 -8.85
C ALA A 63 -10.69 19.17 -9.66
N ARG A 64 -9.62 19.88 -9.27
CA ARG A 64 -9.10 21.04 -10.02
C ARG A 64 -8.62 20.65 -11.42
N LEU A 65 -7.88 19.55 -11.54
CA LEU A 65 -7.42 19.03 -12.84
C LEU A 65 -8.59 18.65 -13.76
N ARG A 66 -9.65 18.00 -13.23
CA ARG A 66 -10.85 17.70 -14.01
C ARG A 66 -11.58 18.94 -14.52
N LEU A 67 -11.59 20.03 -13.73
CA LEU A 67 -12.18 21.30 -14.15
C LEU A 67 -11.32 22.00 -15.21
N LEU A 68 -10.00 21.96 -15.07
CA LEU A 68 -9.07 22.52 -16.06
C LEU A 68 -9.14 21.74 -17.38
N ALA A 69 -9.20 20.41 -17.33
CA ALA A 69 -9.35 19.56 -18.51
C ALA A 69 -10.65 19.82 -19.29
N ARG A 70 -11.70 20.35 -18.64
CA ARG A 70 -12.95 20.76 -19.32
C ARG A 70 -12.86 22.11 -20.00
N LEU A 71 -11.84 22.91 -19.69
CA LEU A 71 -11.63 24.26 -20.22
C LEU A 71 -10.47 24.31 -21.23
N ALA A 72 -9.59 23.32 -21.19
CA ALA A 72 -8.50 23.14 -22.14
C ALA A 72 -8.95 22.30 -23.33
N ASP A 73 -8.37 22.55 -24.50
CA ASP A 73 -8.54 21.68 -25.65
C ASP A 73 -7.94 20.28 -25.37
N ASP A 74 -8.62 19.23 -25.82
CA ASP A 74 -8.27 17.82 -25.59
C ASP A 74 -6.82 17.50 -26.03
N GLU A 75 -6.31 18.22 -27.04
CA GLU A 75 -4.97 18.05 -27.59
C GLU A 75 -3.89 18.47 -26.57
N VAL A 76 -4.11 19.59 -25.86
CA VAL A 76 -3.22 20.09 -24.81
C VAL A 76 -3.22 19.16 -23.59
N VAL A 77 -4.38 18.61 -23.23
CA VAL A 77 -4.50 17.65 -22.12
C VAL A 77 -3.76 16.36 -22.43
N THR A 78 -3.84 15.88 -23.68
CA THR A 78 -3.18 14.64 -24.11
C THR A 78 -1.66 14.78 -24.11
N GLU A 79 -1.13 15.89 -24.63
CA GLU A 79 0.31 16.19 -24.63
C GLU A 79 0.88 16.28 -23.21
N GLU A 80 0.14 16.89 -22.29
CA GLU A 80 0.49 16.97 -20.88
C GLU A 80 0.50 15.60 -20.17
N LEU A 81 -0.50 14.76 -20.46
CA LEU A 81 -0.56 13.39 -19.93
C LEU A 81 0.63 12.56 -20.40
N GLU A 82 0.96 12.62 -21.70
CA GLU A 82 2.11 11.91 -22.28
C GLU A 82 3.41 12.35 -21.60
N ARG A 83 3.62 13.66 -21.43
CA ARG A 83 4.80 14.21 -20.73
C ARG A 83 4.91 13.71 -19.29
N LEU A 84 3.81 13.70 -18.54
CA LEU A 84 3.78 13.23 -17.15
C LEU A 84 4.05 11.73 -17.04
N THR A 85 3.52 10.93 -17.97
CA THR A 85 3.79 9.49 -18.01
C THR A 85 5.25 9.19 -18.32
N ALA A 86 5.86 9.91 -19.28
CA ALA A 86 7.28 9.76 -19.61
C ALA A 86 8.21 10.16 -18.44
N SER A 87 7.85 11.20 -17.68
CA SER A 87 8.60 11.60 -16.49
C SER A 87 8.53 10.54 -15.39
N ARG A 88 7.38 9.88 -15.22
CA ARG A 88 7.17 8.88 -14.16
C ARG A 88 7.99 7.61 -14.37
N ASP A 89 8.19 7.18 -15.61
CA ASP A 89 9.05 6.03 -15.93
C ASP A 89 10.54 6.32 -15.67
N THR A 90 10.93 7.59 -15.61
CA THR A 90 12.30 8.01 -15.29
C THR A 90 12.58 8.01 -13.78
N ASP A 91 11.55 8.17 -12.94
CA ASP A 91 11.66 8.10 -11.47
C ASP A 91 11.74 6.66 -10.93
N MET A 92 11.61 5.65 -11.79
CA MET A 92 11.85 4.24 -11.48
C MET A 92 13.36 3.90 -11.51
N VAL A 93 14.18 4.61 -10.73
CA VAL A 93 15.58 4.20 -10.51
C VAL A 93 15.86 4.11 -9.01
N GLY A 94 15.93 2.86 -8.55
CA GLY A 94 16.42 2.48 -7.23
C GLY A 94 16.57 0.97 -7.19
N GLU A 95 17.58 0.43 -7.89
CA GLU A 95 18.02 -0.96 -7.74
C GLU A 95 18.28 -1.27 -6.25
N PRO A 96 17.71 -2.35 -5.70
CA PRO A 96 18.16 -2.85 -4.41
C PRO A 96 19.54 -3.51 -4.59
N ARG A 97 20.57 -2.87 -4.02
CA ARG A 97 21.84 -3.55 -3.69
C ARG A 97 21.63 -4.57 -2.58
#